data_AF-A0AAE2JLY5-F1
#
_entry.id   AF-A0AAE2JLY5-F1
#
_cell.length_a   1.000
_cell.length_b   1.000
_cell.length_c   1.000
_cell.angle_alpha   90.00
_cell.angle_beta   90.00
_cell.angle_gamma   90.00
#
_symmetry.space_group_name_H-M   'P 1'
#
loop_
_entity.id
_entity.type
_entity.pdbx_description
1 polymer ?
#
loop_
_entity_poly.entity_id
_entity_poly.type
_entity_poly.pdbx_seq_one_letter_code
_entity_poly.pdbx_strand_id
1 'polypeptide(L)'
;MADILWGLVDLGYNVAILFTWFFLIAFLYNLSASINKNDKSRAHLSFIMMVSYISSLFMDPLIENPHLNYFYYDLATISALILWRFIYKKLVPIAFDYLIVGLFINACLFLGMHYDIEIAGTLYYWWFWTVYIFGMYFVDFTMALVLIINKDILGLYKLKGWLRNNKFIKGHDG
;
A
#
# COMPACT_ATOMS: atom_id res chain seq x y z
N MET A 1 9.23 18.82 17.86
CA MET A 1 8.60 18.09 16.74
C MET A 1 9.65 17.33 15.93
N ALA A 2 10.77 17.98 15.54
CA ALA A 2 11.90 17.32 14.87
C ALA A 2 12.47 16.13 15.67
N ASP A 3 12.63 16.23 16.99
CA ASP A 3 13.17 15.12 17.82
C ASP A 3 12.28 13.88 17.81
N ILE A 4 10.95 14.06 17.75
CA ILE A 4 9.98 12.97 17.63
C ILE A 4 10.10 12.30 16.27
N LEU A 5 10.29 13.09 15.21
CA LEU A 5 10.43 12.58 13.85
C LEU A 5 11.76 11.81 13.69
N TRP A 6 12.86 12.31 14.25
CA TRP A 6 14.12 11.57 14.30
C TRP A 6 13.98 10.24 15.04
N GLY A 7 13.31 10.24 16.21
CA GLY A 7 13.02 9.00 16.92
C GLY A 7 12.15 8.02 16.12
N LEU A 8 11.23 8.52 15.28
CA LEU A 8 10.43 7.67 14.39
C LEU A 8 11.24 7.10 13.22
N VAL A 9 12.22 7.86 12.70
CA VAL A 9 13.15 7.37 11.67
C VAL A 9 14.06 6.28 12.24
N ASP A 10 14.56 6.44 13.46
CA ASP A 10 15.37 5.41 14.13
C ASP A 10 14.57 4.11 14.35
N LEU A 11 13.25 4.23 14.53
CA LEU A 11 12.35 3.09 14.62
C LEU A 11 11.95 2.53 13.24
N GLY A 12 12.27 3.20 12.14
CA GLY A 12 11.79 2.88 10.80
C GLY A 12 12.03 1.43 10.39
N TYR A 13 13.19 0.87 10.71
CA TYR A 13 13.48 -0.54 10.45
C TYR A 13 12.56 -1.50 11.22
N ASN A 14 12.37 -1.25 12.53
CA ASN A 14 11.48 -2.06 13.37
C ASN A 14 10.02 -1.93 12.92
N VAL A 15 9.62 -0.74 12.48
CA VAL A 15 8.28 -0.48 11.96
C VAL A 15 8.07 -1.18 10.62
N ALA A 16 9.05 -1.18 9.73
CA ALA A 16 9.00 -1.93 8.47
C ALA A 16 8.82 -3.43 8.73
N ILE A 17 9.60 -4.02 9.66
CA ILE A 17 9.43 -5.41 10.10
C ILE A 17 7.99 -5.64 10.60
N LEU A 18 7.47 -4.75 11.45
CA LEU A 18 6.12 -4.86 12.01
C LEU A 18 5.04 -4.87 10.91
N PHE A 19 5.17 -4.04 9.87
CA PHE A 19 4.24 -4.09 8.74
C PHE A 19 4.36 -5.38 7.92
N THR A 20 5.58 -5.89 7.70
CA THR A 20 5.75 -7.22 7.09
C THR A 20 5.05 -8.31 7.90
N TRP A 21 5.10 -8.26 9.23
CA TRP A 21 4.34 -9.16 10.10
C TRP A 21 2.82 -9.04 9.90
N PHE A 22 2.29 -7.82 9.75
CA PHE A 22 0.87 -7.64 9.47
C PHE A 22 0.43 -8.27 8.15
N PHE A 23 1.22 -8.13 7.09
CA PHE A 23 0.92 -8.78 5.81
C PHE A 23 1.07 -10.31 5.87
N LEU A 24 2.06 -10.82 6.60
CA LEU A 24 2.20 -12.25 6.87
C LEU A 24 0.98 -12.82 7.62
N ILE A 25 0.55 -12.16 8.70
CA ILE A 25 -0.64 -12.56 9.47
C ILE A 25 -1.89 -12.47 8.61
N ALA A 26 -2.04 -11.40 7.82
CA ALA A 26 -3.16 -11.25 6.90
C ALA A 26 -3.19 -12.40 5.88
N PHE A 27 -2.03 -12.83 5.35
CA PHE A 27 -1.95 -13.98 4.47
C PHE A 27 -2.34 -15.28 5.17
N LEU A 28 -1.74 -15.60 6.32
CA LEU A 28 -2.04 -16.83 7.05
C LEU A 28 -3.52 -16.92 7.45
N TYR A 29 -4.10 -15.81 7.89
CA TYR A 29 -5.53 -15.71 8.18
C TYR A 29 -6.38 -16.01 6.93
N ASN A 30 -6.10 -15.35 5.81
CA ASN A 30 -6.85 -15.54 4.58
C ASN A 30 -6.64 -16.94 3.99
N LEU A 31 -5.44 -17.51 4.10
CA LEU A 31 -5.13 -18.87 3.68
C LEU A 31 -6.02 -19.86 4.43
N SER A 32 -6.00 -19.79 5.77
CA SER A 32 -6.82 -20.63 6.65
C SER A 32 -8.32 -20.45 6.39
N ALA A 33 -8.79 -19.20 6.35
CA ALA A 33 -10.20 -18.87 6.11
C ALA A 33 -10.69 -19.28 4.71
N SER A 34 -9.76 -19.48 3.76
CA SER A 34 -10.09 -19.87 2.40
C SER A 34 -10.20 -21.38 2.21
N ILE A 35 -9.61 -22.24 3.08
CA ILE A 35 -9.43 -23.68 2.84
C ILE A 35 -10.67 -24.35 2.26
N ASN A 36 -11.83 -24.14 2.88
CA ASN A 36 -13.11 -24.74 2.47
C ASN A 36 -14.04 -23.79 1.69
N LYS A 37 -13.49 -22.74 1.04
CA LYS A 37 -14.24 -21.77 0.26
C LYS A 37 -13.81 -21.79 -1.21
N ASN A 38 -14.80 -21.65 -2.11
CA ASN A 38 -14.59 -21.55 -3.55
C ASN A 38 -13.93 -20.22 -3.98
N ASP A 39 -14.02 -19.19 -3.14
CA ASP A 39 -13.34 -17.92 -3.35
C ASP A 39 -12.01 -17.89 -2.58
N LYS A 40 -10.93 -17.79 -3.35
CA LYS A 40 -9.55 -17.71 -2.86
C LYS A 40 -8.92 -16.34 -3.17
N SER A 41 -9.71 -15.40 -3.70
CA SER A 41 -9.23 -14.11 -4.17
C SER A 41 -8.43 -13.36 -3.12
N ARG A 42 -8.97 -13.29 -1.90
CA ARG A 42 -8.31 -12.62 -0.76
C ARG A 42 -6.99 -13.28 -0.39
N ALA A 43 -6.92 -14.61 -0.40
CA ALA A 43 -5.69 -15.34 -0.12
C ALA A 43 -4.60 -15.01 -1.17
N HIS A 44 -4.96 -14.96 -2.45
CA HIS A 44 -4.03 -14.53 -3.50
C HIS A 44 -3.54 -13.10 -3.32
N LEU A 45 -4.46 -12.16 -3.03
CA LEU A 45 -4.10 -10.75 -2.79
C LEU A 45 -3.16 -10.60 -1.59
N SER A 46 -3.49 -11.24 -0.46
CA SER A 46 -2.63 -11.22 0.72
C SER A 46 -1.28 -11.92 0.48
N PHE A 47 -1.23 -12.93 -0.38
CA PHE A 47 0.02 -13.60 -0.74
C PHE A 47 0.93 -12.68 -1.54
N ILE A 48 0.39 -12.00 -2.57
CA ILE A 48 1.15 -11.02 -3.37
C ILE A 48 1.72 -9.93 -2.46
N MET A 49 0.90 -9.38 -1.56
CA MET A 49 1.35 -8.36 -0.60
C MET A 49 2.41 -8.89 0.36
N MET A 50 2.22 -10.08 0.94
CA MET A 50 3.22 -10.70 1.83
C MET A 50 4.56 -10.89 1.11
N VAL A 51 4.55 -11.42 -0.12
CA VAL A 51 5.79 -11.61 -0.90
C VAL A 51 6.46 -10.26 -1.16
N SER A 52 5.70 -9.25 -1.58
CA SER A 52 6.23 -7.89 -1.79
C SER A 52 6.94 -7.34 -0.55
N TYR A 53 6.28 -7.39 0.61
CA TYR A 53 6.83 -6.83 1.86
C TYR A 53 7.94 -7.67 2.49
N ILE A 54 8.01 -8.96 2.18
CA ILE A 54 9.17 -9.80 2.55
C ILE A 54 10.34 -9.47 1.62
N SER A 55 10.10 -9.37 0.32
CA SER A 55 11.14 -9.02 -0.66
C SER A 55 11.77 -7.65 -0.38
N SER A 56 10.98 -6.68 0.07
CA SER A 56 11.50 -5.35 0.43
C SER A 56 12.42 -5.35 1.66
N LEU A 57 12.38 -6.38 2.52
CA LEU A 57 13.32 -6.50 3.65
C LEU A 57 14.74 -6.88 3.21
N PHE A 58 14.89 -7.50 2.03
CA PHE A 58 16.19 -7.84 1.45
C PHE A 58 16.82 -6.66 0.70
N MET A 59 16.13 -5.53 0.61
CA MET A 59 16.68 -4.29 0.05
C MET A 59 17.45 -3.58 1.16
N ASP A 60 18.78 -3.60 1.01
CA ASP A 60 19.68 -2.98 1.97
C ASP A 60 19.52 -1.45 1.90
N PRO A 61 19.25 -0.76 3.04
CA PRO A 61 19.22 0.71 3.10
C PRO A 61 20.54 1.37 2.68
N LEU A 62 21.63 0.60 2.61
CA LEU A 62 22.96 1.03 2.22
C LEU A 62 23.16 1.14 0.70
N ILE A 63 22.19 0.72 -0.12
CA ILE A 63 22.21 0.88 -1.57
C ILE A 63 21.84 2.34 -1.92
N GLU A 64 22.53 2.95 -2.89
CA GLU A 64 22.22 4.29 -3.40
C GLU A 64 20.74 4.43 -3.75
N ASN A 65 20.11 5.54 -3.31
CA ASN A 65 18.71 5.91 -3.53
C ASN A 65 17.66 4.94 -2.95
N PRO A 66 17.60 4.72 -1.63
CA PRO A 66 16.67 3.77 -1.01
C PRO A 66 15.20 4.09 -1.34
N HIS A 67 14.81 5.37 -1.34
CA HIS A 67 13.43 5.79 -1.63
C HIS A 67 13.00 5.46 -3.07
N LEU A 68 13.91 5.55 -4.04
CA LEU A 68 13.62 5.25 -5.44
C LEU A 68 13.49 3.73 -5.68
N ASN A 69 14.25 2.92 -4.93
CA ASN A 69 14.08 1.47 -4.96
C ASN A 69 12.69 1.06 -4.45
N TYR A 70 12.24 1.62 -3.33
CA TYR A 70 10.90 1.36 -2.81
C TYR A 70 9.79 1.80 -3.79
N PHE A 71 9.97 2.92 -4.49
CA PHE A 71 9.06 3.34 -5.56
C PHE A 71 8.93 2.28 -6.68
N TYR A 72 10.05 1.74 -7.18
CA TYR A 72 9.99 0.68 -8.20
C TYR A 72 9.35 -0.60 -7.69
N TYR A 73 9.55 -0.93 -6.41
CA TYR A 73 8.91 -2.06 -5.77
C TYR A 73 7.39 -1.91 -5.71
N ASP A 74 6.89 -0.74 -5.30
CA ASP A 74 5.46 -0.48 -5.30
C ASP A 74 4.87 -0.58 -6.71
N LEU A 75 5.57 -0.07 -7.74
CA LEU A 75 5.16 -0.25 -9.13
C LEU A 75 5.15 -1.72 -9.56
N ALA A 76 6.15 -2.51 -9.17
CA ALA A 76 6.20 -3.94 -9.46
C ALA A 76 5.01 -4.67 -8.81
N THR A 77 4.67 -4.32 -7.56
CA THR A 77 3.55 -4.92 -6.82
C THR A 77 2.21 -4.50 -7.39
N ILE A 78 2.02 -3.23 -7.75
CA ILE A 78 0.84 -2.77 -8.51
C ILE A 78 0.70 -3.56 -9.81
N SER A 79 1.81 -3.74 -10.55
CA SER A 79 1.81 -4.50 -11.80
C SER A 79 1.40 -5.96 -11.58
N ALA A 80 1.90 -6.60 -10.52
CA ALA A 80 1.51 -7.95 -10.13
C ALA A 80 0.02 -8.05 -9.76
N LEU A 81 -0.53 -7.07 -9.04
CA LEU A 81 -1.95 -7.00 -8.70
C LEU A 81 -2.84 -6.80 -9.93
N ILE A 82 -2.42 -5.93 -10.86
CA ILE A 82 -3.13 -5.70 -12.12
C ILE A 82 -3.10 -6.96 -12.99
N LEU A 83 -1.95 -7.63 -13.11
CA LEU A 83 -1.82 -8.90 -13.83
C LEU A 83 -2.73 -9.96 -13.21
N TRP A 84 -2.72 -10.08 -11.87
CA TRP A 84 -3.61 -10.95 -11.14
C TRP A 84 -5.08 -10.65 -11.45
N ARG A 85 -5.46 -9.36 -11.51
CA ARG A 85 -6.82 -8.94 -11.87
C ARG A 85 -7.22 -9.34 -13.28
N PHE A 86 -6.30 -9.25 -14.24
CA PHE A 86 -6.59 -9.67 -15.63
C PHE A 86 -6.81 -11.19 -15.75
N ILE A 87 -6.05 -11.98 -14.97
CA ILE A 87 -6.17 -13.44 -14.97
C ILE A 87 -7.41 -13.89 -14.17
N TYR A 88 -7.72 -13.21 -13.06
CA TYR A 88 -8.78 -13.61 -12.14
C TYR A 88 -10.14 -12.99 -12.52
N LYS A 89 -10.96 -13.77 -13.23
CA LYS A 89 -12.25 -13.31 -13.79
C LYS A 89 -13.43 -13.28 -12.80
N LYS A 90 -13.23 -13.57 -11.52
CA LYS A 90 -14.30 -13.55 -10.50
C LYS A 90 -14.51 -12.13 -9.94
N LEU A 91 -15.54 -11.99 -9.11
CA LEU A 91 -15.79 -10.78 -8.34
C LEU A 91 -14.56 -10.39 -7.53
N VAL A 92 -14.29 -9.08 -7.52
CA VAL A 92 -13.08 -8.56 -6.92
C VAL A 92 -13.34 -8.06 -5.51
N PRO A 93 -12.55 -8.52 -4.52
CA PRO A 93 -12.69 -8.06 -3.15
C PRO A 93 -12.49 -6.55 -3.03
N ILE A 94 -13.14 -5.93 -2.04
CA ILE A 94 -12.94 -4.51 -1.69
C ILE A 94 -11.46 -4.26 -1.38
N ALA A 95 -10.77 -5.24 -0.79
CA ALA A 95 -9.34 -5.18 -0.52
C ALA A 95 -8.51 -4.79 -1.75
N PHE A 96 -8.85 -5.27 -2.96
CA PHE A 96 -8.09 -4.93 -4.17
C PHE A 96 -8.04 -3.42 -4.42
N ASP A 97 -9.17 -2.72 -4.28
CA ASP A 97 -9.22 -1.27 -4.52
C ASP A 97 -8.37 -0.51 -3.48
N TYR A 98 -8.36 -0.98 -2.23
CA TYR A 98 -7.49 -0.42 -1.18
C TYR A 98 -6.00 -0.68 -1.44
N LEU A 99 -5.63 -1.86 -1.92
CA LEU A 99 -4.24 -2.18 -2.24
C LEU A 99 -3.72 -1.31 -3.38
N ILE A 100 -4.50 -1.15 -4.45
CA ILE A 100 -4.09 -0.32 -5.59
C ILE A 100 -3.94 1.15 -5.17
N VAL A 101 -4.92 1.70 -4.45
CA VAL A 101 -4.86 3.10 -4.00
C VAL A 101 -3.75 3.30 -2.98
N GLY A 102 -3.60 2.38 -2.03
CA GLY A 102 -2.56 2.46 -1.00
C GLY A 102 -1.15 2.40 -1.57
N LEU A 103 -0.86 1.40 -2.40
CA LEU A 103 0.45 1.30 -3.08
C LEU A 103 0.72 2.51 -3.99
N PHE A 104 -0.30 3.06 -4.65
CA PHE A 104 -0.12 4.27 -5.44
C PHE A 104 0.25 5.48 -4.57
N ILE A 105 -0.40 5.65 -3.42
CA ILE A 105 -0.06 6.71 -2.47
C ILE A 105 1.37 6.51 -1.95
N ASN A 106 1.74 5.28 -1.56
CA ASN A 106 3.10 4.96 -1.12
C ASN A 106 4.13 5.27 -2.21
N ALA A 107 3.88 4.87 -3.46
CA ALA A 107 4.76 5.18 -4.58
C ALA A 107 4.95 6.70 -4.76
N CYS A 108 3.87 7.48 -4.69
CA CYS A 108 3.97 8.95 -4.75
C CYS A 108 4.79 9.53 -3.58
N LEU A 109 4.61 9.00 -2.37
CA LEU A 109 5.34 9.42 -1.17
C LEU A 109 6.83 9.09 -1.29
N PHE A 110 7.19 7.89 -1.74
CA PHE A 110 8.57 7.49 -1.99
C PHE A 110 9.24 8.33 -3.08
N LEU A 111 8.55 8.57 -4.19
CA LEU A 111 9.04 9.43 -5.27
C LEU A 111 9.26 10.86 -4.77
N GLY A 112 8.33 11.38 -3.97
CA GLY A 112 8.44 12.70 -3.36
C GLY A 112 9.65 12.81 -2.42
N MET A 113 9.88 11.80 -1.57
CA MET A 113 11.07 11.77 -0.70
C MET A 113 12.37 11.65 -1.47
N HIS A 114 12.40 10.85 -2.54
CA HIS A 114 13.55 10.78 -3.43
C HIS A 114 13.85 12.14 -4.06
N TYR A 115 12.83 12.81 -4.59
CA TYR A 115 12.99 14.16 -5.15
C TYR A 115 13.48 15.16 -4.09
N ASP A 116 12.91 15.12 -2.89
CA ASP A 116 13.26 16.03 -1.80
C ASP A 116 14.74 15.86 -1.38
N ILE A 117 15.14 14.64 -1.02
CA ILE A 117 16.49 14.38 -0.48
C ILE A 117 17.56 14.45 -1.58
N GLU A 118 17.35 13.77 -2.71
CA GLU A 118 18.42 13.55 -3.70
C GLU A 118 18.50 14.66 -4.76
N ILE A 119 17.35 15.24 -5.14
CA ILE A 119 17.30 16.25 -6.22
C ILE A 119 17.29 17.66 -5.64
N ALA A 120 16.42 17.93 -4.67
CA ALA A 120 16.33 19.25 -4.03
C ALA A 120 17.41 19.44 -2.94
N GLY A 121 17.97 18.37 -2.39
CA GLY A 121 19.03 18.43 -1.39
C GLY A 121 18.55 18.93 -0.02
N THR A 122 17.27 18.79 0.30
CA THR A 122 16.71 19.20 1.58
C THR A 122 17.09 18.20 2.66
N LEU A 123 18.10 18.55 3.45
CA LEU A 123 18.62 17.73 4.56
C LEU A 123 18.07 18.14 5.94
N TYR A 124 16.99 18.91 5.98
CA TYR A 124 16.34 19.34 7.22
C TYR A 124 14.85 18.99 7.20
N TYR A 125 14.29 18.74 8.38
CA TYR A 125 12.89 18.40 8.53
C TYR A 125 11.97 19.56 8.13
N TRP A 126 10.98 19.24 7.31
CA TRP A 126 9.86 20.13 6.99
C TRP A 126 8.57 19.33 6.90
N TRP A 127 7.43 20.00 6.68
CA TRP A 127 6.11 19.38 6.83
C TRP A 127 5.92 18.13 5.95
N PHE A 128 6.56 18.06 4.79
CA PHE A 128 6.46 16.91 3.89
C PHE A 128 7.01 15.63 4.52
N TRP A 129 8.11 15.70 5.27
CA TRP A 129 8.68 14.53 5.96
C TRP A 129 7.71 13.96 7.00
N THR A 130 6.92 14.83 7.64
CA THR A 130 5.86 14.41 8.57
C THR A 130 4.75 13.68 7.81
N VAL A 131 4.30 14.23 6.67
CA VAL A 131 3.29 13.59 5.82
C VAL A 131 3.78 12.25 5.29
N TYR A 132 5.06 12.15 4.91
CA TYR A 132 5.68 10.89 4.48
C TYR A 132 5.62 9.83 5.57
N ILE A 133 6.18 10.10 6.77
CA ILE A 133 6.28 9.09 7.84
C ILE A 133 4.88 8.62 8.27
N PHE A 134 4.00 9.56 8.61
CA PHE A 134 2.65 9.20 9.07
C PHE A 134 1.78 8.63 7.95
N GLY A 135 1.91 9.16 6.73
CA GLY A 135 1.19 8.70 5.56
C GLY A 135 1.51 7.25 5.23
N MET A 136 2.79 6.91 5.14
CA MET A 136 3.26 5.54 4.89
C MET A 136 2.68 4.56 5.93
N TYR A 137 2.85 4.85 7.23
CA TYR A 137 2.37 3.97 8.29
C TYR A 137 0.86 3.81 8.28
N PHE A 138 0.12 4.89 8.03
CA PHE A 138 -1.34 4.86 7.97
C PHE A 138 -1.85 4.05 6.77
N VAL A 139 -1.22 4.22 5.61
CA VAL A 139 -1.61 3.53 4.38
C VAL A 139 -1.31 2.03 4.49
N ASP A 140 -0.12 1.65 4.95
CA ASP A 140 0.27 0.26 5.15
C ASP A 140 -0.62 -0.45 6.16
N PHE A 141 -0.90 0.21 7.29
CA PHE A 141 -1.81 -0.31 8.30
C PHE A 141 -3.21 -0.57 7.72
N THR A 142 -3.72 0.40 6.96
CA THR A 142 -5.05 0.29 6.34
C THR A 142 -5.09 -0.86 5.33
N MET A 143 -4.07 -1.01 4.49
CA MET A 143 -3.98 -2.11 3.51
C MET A 143 -4.00 -3.47 4.19
N ALA A 144 -3.18 -3.66 5.23
CA ALA A 144 -3.15 -4.91 5.99
C ALA A 144 -4.48 -5.20 6.70
N LEU A 145 -5.10 -4.17 7.30
CA LEU A 145 -6.38 -4.30 8.00
C LEU A 145 -7.52 -4.67 7.05
N VAL A 146 -7.59 -4.05 5.86
CA VAL A 146 -8.62 -4.36 4.86
C VAL A 146 -8.43 -5.76 4.28
N LEU A 147 -7.21 -6.29 4.19
CA LEU A 147 -7.00 -7.70 3.81
C LEU A 147 -7.64 -8.68 4.81
N ILE A 148 -7.66 -8.35 6.10
CA ILE A 148 -8.25 -9.19 7.15
C ILE A 148 -9.77 -9.03 7.21
N ILE A 149 -10.26 -7.79 7.20
CA ILE A 149 -11.69 -7.50 7.42
C ILE A 149 -12.49 -7.58 6.10
N ASN A 150 -11.86 -7.22 4.97
CA ASN A 150 -12.48 -7.05 3.65
C ASN A 150 -13.76 -6.19 3.70
N LYS A 151 -13.73 -5.13 4.52
CA LYS A 151 -14.78 -4.12 4.59
C LYS A 151 -14.23 -2.78 4.13
N ASP A 152 -15.14 -1.93 3.68
CA ASP A 152 -14.86 -0.56 3.32
C ASP A 152 -14.72 0.30 4.59
N ILE A 153 -13.49 0.46 5.09
CA ILE A 153 -13.20 1.16 6.36
C ILE A 153 -13.20 2.69 6.15
N LEU A 154 -12.59 3.16 5.06
CA LEU A 154 -12.46 4.57 4.71
C LEU A 154 -13.55 5.07 3.76
N GLY A 155 -14.45 4.21 3.29
CA GLY A 155 -15.51 4.61 2.37
C GLY A 155 -15.07 4.75 0.90
N LEU A 156 -13.90 4.23 0.52
CA LEU A 156 -13.37 4.31 -0.85
C LEU A 156 -14.29 3.64 -1.86
N TYR A 157 -14.88 2.48 -1.50
CA TYR A 157 -15.82 1.79 -2.39
C TYR A 157 -17.09 2.61 -2.60
N LYS A 158 -17.62 3.23 -1.53
CA LYS A 158 -18.75 4.16 -1.61
C LYS A 158 -18.43 5.39 -2.46
N LEU A 159 -17.23 5.97 -2.30
CA LEU A 159 -16.78 7.13 -3.08
C LEU A 159 -16.68 6.80 -4.57
N LYS A 160 -16.09 5.65 -4.92
CA LYS A 160 -16.01 5.16 -6.31
C LYS A 160 -17.40 4.96 -6.92
N GLY A 161 -18.33 4.40 -6.15
CA GLY A 161 -19.73 4.25 -6.56
C GLY A 161 -20.42 5.59 -6.80
N TRP A 162 -20.22 6.55 -5.89
CA TRP A 162 -20.77 7.90 -6.01
C TRP A 162 -20.21 8.66 -7.23
N LEU A 163 -18.88 8.64 -7.43
CA LEU A 163 -18.23 9.26 -8.58
C LEU A 163 -18.72 8.67 -9.91
N ARG A 164 -18.94 7.35 -9.96
CA ARG A 164 -19.49 6.67 -11.14
C ARG A 164 -20.93 7.09 -11.42
N ASN A 165 -21.79 7.13 -10.40
CA ASN A 165 -23.19 7.52 -10.57
C ASN A 165 -23.32 9.00 -10.97
N ASN A 166 -22.48 9.89 -10.43
CA ASN A 166 -22.51 11.31 -10.78
C ASN A 166 -22.01 11.58 -12.21
N LYS A 167 -21.10 10.76 -12.74
CA LYS A 167 -20.72 10.78 -14.17
C LYS A 167 -21.82 10.25 -15.09
N PHE A 168 -22.60 9.25 -14.65
CA PHE A 168 -23.74 8.73 -15.42
C PHE A 168 -24.87 9.75 -15.55
N ILE A 169 -25.12 10.54 -14.50
CA ILE A 169 -26.17 11.58 -14.51
C ILE A 169 -25.76 12.74 -15.44
N LYS A 170 -24.48 13.14 -15.46
CA LYS A 170 -23.99 14.20 -16.36
C LYS A 170 -23.84 13.79 -17.83
N GLY A 171 -24.00 12.52 -18.18
CA GLY A 171 -23.89 12.02 -19.56
C GLY A 171 -25.20 12.00 -20.35
N HIS A 172 -26.33 12.39 -19.74
CA HIS A 172 -27.66 12.36 -20.35
C HIS A 172 -28.27 13.74 -20.61
N ASP A 173 -27.54 14.82 -20.32
CA ASP A 173 -28.00 16.22 -20.48
C ASP A 173 -27.30 16.93 -21.67
N GLY A 174 -26.87 16.18 -22.69
CA GLY A 174 -26.20 16.70 -23.90
C GLY A 174 -26.93 16.34 -25.18
#